data_AF-A0A9W3SRF1-F1
#
_entry.id   AF-A0A9W3SRF1-F1
#
_cell.length_a   1.000
_cell.length_b   1.000
_cell.length_c   1.000
_cell.angle_alpha   90.00
_cell.angle_beta   90.00
_cell.angle_gamma   90.00
#
_symmetry.space_group_name_H-M   'P 1'
#
loop_
_entity.id
_entity.type
_entity.pdbx_description
1 polymer ?
#
loop_
_entity_poly.entity_id
_entity_poly.type
_entity_poly.pdbx_seq_one_letter_code
_entity_poly.pdbx_strand_id
1 'polypeptide(L)'
;MEEKEALTLEDIANSLWEMLMKKYWGKLWILLEKNPDLKKNFTKFLLNPERVILYLGKTHWGVEYIGDVNSQEIISRNNADIQILDYSKGENLLTEILGIDFSKQTGPVMGLPAYNEDLIFPTNEAMDIMIGNGWNLFGQSMILGINTSGFVLQEGMCHRIVNGFFYGTNQSGLVTRNVKWLDLFPLKIDDTDVEGGALEFCLWPNIAEVIMHDVHFQYPLPSGFREEKWYSLNRFVELISSKDTSEPQITAFLAEPENQFILKMAFMGKKYLLNVN
;
A
#
# COMPACT_ATOMS: atom_id res chain seq x y z
N MET A 1 23.56 -31.71 -22.62
CA MET A 1 22.32 -31.02 -22.21
C MET A 1 22.63 -30.46 -20.85
N GLU A 2 22.96 -29.18 -20.77
CA GLU A 2 23.09 -28.50 -19.47
C GLU A 2 21.68 -28.42 -18.89
N GLU A 3 21.44 -29.07 -17.75
CA GLU A 3 20.25 -28.80 -16.95
C GLU A 3 20.27 -27.32 -16.62
N LYS A 4 19.30 -26.54 -17.12
CA LYS A 4 19.10 -25.17 -16.64
C LYS A 4 18.79 -25.28 -15.14
N GLU A 5 19.69 -24.77 -14.30
CA GLU A 5 19.43 -24.65 -12.88
C GLU A 5 18.12 -23.90 -12.66
N ALA A 6 17.25 -24.44 -11.81
CA ALA A 6 15.99 -23.78 -11.47
C ALA A 6 16.30 -22.47 -10.75
N LEU A 7 15.75 -21.36 -11.25
CA LEU A 7 15.88 -20.04 -10.64
C LEU A 7 15.36 -20.09 -9.19
N THR A 8 16.16 -19.59 -8.25
CA THR A 8 15.72 -19.42 -6.87
C THR A 8 14.83 -18.17 -6.74
N LEU A 9 14.08 -18.05 -5.65
CA LEU A 9 13.31 -16.83 -5.35
C LEU A 9 14.23 -15.61 -5.20
N GLU A 10 15.46 -15.80 -4.73
CA GLU A 10 16.46 -14.74 -4.63
C GLU A 10 16.92 -14.26 -6.01
N ASP A 11 17.13 -15.18 -6.96
CA ASP A 11 17.46 -14.82 -8.34
C ASP A 11 16.34 -14.01 -9.01
N ILE A 12 15.09 -14.41 -8.79
CA ILE A 12 13.91 -13.68 -9.27
C ILE A 12 13.85 -12.27 -8.66
N ALA A 13 14.04 -12.17 -7.34
CA ALA A 13 14.03 -10.89 -6.64
C ALA A 13 15.11 -9.94 -7.18
N ASN A 14 16.34 -10.45 -7.38
CA ASN A 14 17.44 -9.68 -7.95
C ASN A 14 17.13 -9.21 -9.38
N SER A 15 16.58 -10.09 -10.22
CA SER A 15 16.20 -9.73 -11.60
C SER A 15 15.13 -8.64 -11.66
N LEU A 16 14.08 -8.76 -10.84
CA LEU A 16 13.03 -7.75 -10.72
C LEU A 16 13.57 -6.42 -10.21
N TRP A 17 14.44 -6.47 -9.20
CA TRP A 17 15.09 -5.29 -8.65
C TRP A 17 15.94 -4.56 -9.70
N GLU A 18 16.80 -5.27 -10.42
CA GLU A 18 17.60 -4.70 -11.50
C GLU A 18 16.73 -4.09 -12.61
N MET A 19 15.63 -4.76 -12.95
CA MET A 19 14.68 -4.27 -13.93
C MET A 19 14.04 -2.94 -13.47
N LEU A 20 13.56 -2.86 -12.22
CA LEU A 20 12.97 -1.65 -11.65
C LEU A 20 14.01 -0.52 -11.51
N MET A 21 15.21 -0.82 -11.05
CA MET A 21 16.33 0.13 -10.97
C MET A 21 16.64 0.75 -12.32
N LYS A 22 16.74 -0.07 -13.38
CA LYS A 22 17.12 0.40 -14.72
C LYS A 22 15.99 1.13 -15.44
N LYS A 23 14.76 0.63 -15.32
CA LYS A 23 13.63 1.08 -16.14
C LYS A 23 12.75 2.13 -15.44
N TYR A 24 12.67 2.11 -14.10
CA TYR A 24 11.76 2.96 -13.33
C TYR A 24 12.52 3.88 -12.36
N TRP A 25 13.09 3.36 -11.26
CA TRP A 25 13.69 4.17 -10.19
C TRP A 25 14.85 5.04 -10.68
N GLY A 26 15.75 4.50 -11.51
CA GLY A 26 16.85 5.28 -12.07
C GLY A 26 16.37 6.44 -12.96
N LYS A 27 15.23 6.26 -13.64
CA LYS A 27 14.63 7.32 -14.48
C LYS A 27 13.96 8.41 -13.64
N LEU A 28 13.23 8.03 -12.60
CA LEU A 28 12.70 8.96 -11.60
C LEU A 28 13.85 9.82 -11.02
N TRP A 29 14.94 9.16 -10.62
CA TRP A 29 16.11 9.84 -10.06
C TRP A 29 16.69 10.88 -11.01
N ILE A 30 16.96 10.50 -12.26
CA ILE A 30 17.51 11.40 -13.28
C ILE A 30 16.59 12.62 -13.51
N LEU A 31 15.27 12.42 -13.53
CA LEU A 31 14.33 13.51 -13.75
C LEU A 31 14.27 14.48 -12.57
N LEU A 32 14.28 13.97 -11.35
CA LEU A 32 14.29 14.78 -10.13
C LEU A 32 15.60 15.55 -9.96
N GLU A 33 16.74 14.96 -10.31
CA GLU A 33 18.04 15.67 -10.31
C GLU A 33 18.08 16.81 -11.34
N LYS A 34 17.48 16.59 -12.52
CA LYS A 34 17.38 17.62 -13.56
C LYS A 34 16.39 18.73 -13.22
N ASN A 35 15.40 18.46 -12.36
CA ASN A 35 14.33 19.38 -12.00
C ASN A 35 14.15 19.42 -10.47
N PRO A 36 15.05 20.10 -9.72
CA PRO A 36 15.05 20.09 -8.27
C PRO A 36 13.74 20.54 -7.61
N ASP A 37 12.98 21.45 -8.25
CA ASP A 37 11.70 21.94 -7.73
C ASP A 37 10.66 20.81 -7.56
N LEU A 38 10.73 19.77 -8.39
CA LEU A 38 9.83 18.63 -8.33
C LEU A 38 10.08 17.78 -7.07
N LYS A 39 11.31 17.79 -6.52
CA LYS A 39 11.66 17.04 -5.30
C LYS A 39 10.81 17.47 -4.10
N LYS A 40 10.40 18.73 -4.03
CA LYS A 40 9.62 19.27 -2.91
C LYS A 40 8.31 18.52 -2.71
N ASN A 41 7.63 18.21 -3.80
CA ASN A 41 6.29 17.64 -3.79
C ASN A 41 6.25 16.14 -4.16
N PHE A 42 7.39 15.58 -4.59
CA PHE A 42 7.51 14.17 -4.95
C PHE A 42 7.13 13.23 -3.80
N THR A 43 6.62 12.04 -4.13
CA THR A 43 6.35 10.97 -3.15
C THR A 43 7.65 10.23 -2.82
N LYS A 44 8.37 10.68 -1.79
CA LYS A 44 9.79 10.32 -1.56
C LYS A 44 10.03 8.84 -1.27
N PHE A 45 9.09 8.16 -0.60
CA PHE A 45 9.25 6.73 -0.30
C PHE A 45 9.30 5.83 -1.55
N LEU A 46 8.98 6.34 -2.75
CA LEU A 46 9.20 5.60 -4.00
C LEU A 46 10.69 5.43 -4.35
N LEU A 47 11.55 6.34 -3.89
CA LEU A 47 13.02 6.26 -4.05
C LEU A 47 13.73 5.94 -2.75
N ASN A 48 13.12 6.29 -1.62
CA ASN A 48 13.62 5.95 -0.28
C ASN A 48 12.59 5.18 0.56
N PRO A 49 12.19 3.97 0.13
CA PRO A 49 11.33 3.12 0.95
C PRO A 49 12.13 2.58 2.15
N GLU A 50 11.45 2.37 3.27
CA GLU A 50 11.99 1.55 4.37
C GLU A 50 12.05 0.08 3.97
N ARG A 51 11.03 -0.39 3.24
CA ARG A 51 10.95 -1.75 2.70
C ARG A 51 10.28 -1.77 1.33
N VAL A 52 10.79 -2.64 0.46
CA VAL A 52 10.14 -3.02 -0.79
C VAL A 52 9.76 -4.50 -0.70
N ILE A 53 8.49 -4.80 -0.95
CA ILE A 53 8.00 -6.18 -0.99
C ILE A 53 7.66 -6.53 -2.42
N LEU A 54 8.32 -7.56 -2.94
CA LEU A 54 8.03 -8.18 -4.22
C LEU A 54 7.08 -9.35 -4.01
N TYR A 55 5.97 -9.36 -4.73
CA TYR A 55 4.98 -10.43 -4.68
C TYR A 55 5.02 -11.22 -5.97
N LEU A 56 5.10 -12.54 -5.90
CA LEU A 56 4.98 -13.41 -7.05
C LEU A 56 3.65 -14.14 -6.97
N GLY A 57 2.79 -13.97 -7.96
CA GLY A 57 1.53 -14.70 -8.09
C GLY A 57 1.53 -15.62 -9.30
N LYS A 58 0.38 -16.23 -9.57
CA LYS A 58 0.18 -17.11 -10.72
C LYS A 58 0.10 -16.36 -12.05
N THR A 59 -0.62 -15.23 -12.07
CA THR A 59 -0.87 -14.43 -13.28
C THR A 59 -0.26 -13.03 -13.24
N HIS A 60 0.15 -12.59 -12.05
CA HIS A 60 0.70 -11.25 -11.82
C HIS A 60 1.88 -11.34 -10.85
N TRP A 61 2.75 -10.34 -10.91
CA TRP A 61 3.69 -10.03 -9.84
C TRP A 61 3.43 -8.61 -9.34
N GLY A 62 3.92 -8.27 -8.16
CA GLY A 62 3.70 -6.95 -7.59
C GLY A 62 4.93 -6.37 -6.91
N VAL A 63 4.93 -5.05 -6.75
CA VAL A 63 5.89 -4.31 -5.93
C VAL A 63 5.12 -3.37 -5.02
N GLU A 64 5.32 -3.52 -3.72
CA GLU A 64 4.78 -2.63 -2.71
C GLU A 64 5.89 -1.83 -2.04
N TYR A 65 5.64 -0.54 -1.86
CA TYR A 65 6.53 0.37 -1.18
C TYR A 65 6.01 0.67 0.22
N ILE A 66 6.83 0.35 1.22
CA ILE A 66 6.60 0.71 2.61
C ILE A 66 7.59 1.81 2.97
N GLY A 67 7.09 2.93 3.48
CA GLY A 67 7.93 4.01 4.02
C GLY A 67 7.11 5.18 4.54
N ASP A 68 7.78 6.13 5.17
CA ASP A 68 7.15 7.36 5.66
C ASP A 68 6.62 8.25 4.52
N VAL A 69 5.32 8.55 4.60
CA VAL A 69 4.63 9.45 3.65
C VAL A 69 4.98 10.92 3.90
N ASN A 70 5.44 11.25 5.10
CA ASN A 70 5.78 12.60 5.54
C ASN A 70 7.28 12.93 5.39
N SER A 71 8.08 11.99 4.87
CA SER A 71 9.51 12.21 4.66
C SER A 71 9.76 13.49 3.87
N GLN A 72 10.79 14.25 4.27
CA GLN A 72 11.14 15.54 3.64
C GLN A 72 12.37 15.45 2.74
N GLU A 73 13.15 14.37 2.86
CA GLU A 73 14.45 14.25 2.20
C GLU A 73 14.50 13.06 1.26
N ILE A 74 15.19 13.24 0.14
CA ILE A 74 15.55 12.14 -0.75
C ILE A 74 17.05 11.84 -0.58
N ILE A 75 17.35 10.68 -0.01
CA ILE A 75 18.71 10.24 0.32
C ILE A 75 19.27 9.41 -0.84
N SER A 76 20.47 9.73 -1.31
CA SER A 76 21.08 9.05 -2.47
C SER A 76 21.49 7.60 -2.22
N ARG A 77 21.72 7.23 -0.97
CA ARG A 77 22.02 5.87 -0.53
C ARG A 77 21.03 5.45 0.55
N ASN A 78 20.00 4.75 0.12
CA ASN A 78 19.02 4.18 1.02
C ASN A 78 19.15 2.66 1.04
N ASN A 79 19.24 2.10 2.25
CA ASN A 79 19.26 0.66 2.47
C ASN A 79 17.84 0.21 2.76
N ALA A 80 17.02 0.08 1.71
CA ALA A 80 15.69 -0.50 1.84
C ALA A 80 15.80 -2.00 2.15
N ASP A 81 14.96 -2.49 3.06
CA ASP A 81 14.75 -3.92 3.26
C ASP A 81 14.02 -4.48 2.03
N ILE A 82 14.53 -5.57 1.43
CA ILE A 82 13.92 -6.18 0.25
C ILE A 82 13.41 -7.56 0.66
N GLN A 83 12.12 -7.77 0.44
CA GLN A 83 11.46 -9.04 0.70
C GLN A 83 10.82 -9.57 -0.59
N ILE A 84 10.87 -10.87 -0.80
CA ILE A 84 10.05 -11.55 -1.82
C ILE A 84 9.09 -12.53 -1.14
N LEU A 85 7.83 -12.51 -1.57
CA LEU A 85 6.78 -13.39 -1.11
C LEU A 85 6.18 -14.14 -2.29
N ASP A 86 6.21 -15.48 -2.22
CA ASP A 86 5.71 -16.36 -3.26
C ASP A 86 4.28 -16.84 -2.94
N TYR A 87 3.34 -16.34 -3.72
CA TYR A 87 1.93 -16.70 -3.75
C TYR A 87 1.54 -17.33 -5.10
N SER A 88 2.49 -17.89 -5.85
CA SER A 88 2.25 -18.55 -7.15
C SER A 88 1.27 -19.74 -7.08
N LYS A 89 1.12 -20.33 -5.89
CA LYS A 89 0.15 -21.40 -5.59
C LYS A 89 -1.22 -20.90 -5.13
N GLY A 90 -1.35 -19.61 -4.84
CA GLY A 90 -2.60 -18.98 -4.42
C GLY A 90 -3.54 -18.74 -5.59
N GLU A 91 -4.84 -18.69 -5.31
CA GLU A 91 -5.86 -18.44 -6.34
C GLU A 91 -5.97 -16.95 -6.69
N ASN A 92 -5.86 -16.06 -5.69
CA ASN A 92 -6.02 -14.62 -5.87
C ASN A 92 -4.90 -13.86 -5.17
N LEU A 93 -3.92 -13.40 -5.96
CA LEU A 93 -2.74 -12.69 -5.45
C LEU A 93 -3.10 -11.48 -4.58
N LEU A 94 -4.08 -10.68 -5.00
CA LEU A 94 -4.45 -9.47 -4.26
C LEU A 94 -5.04 -9.82 -2.89
N THR A 95 -5.83 -10.88 -2.79
CA THR A 95 -6.38 -11.33 -1.51
C THR A 95 -5.26 -11.74 -0.54
N GLU A 96 -4.24 -12.46 -1.03
CA GLU A 96 -3.06 -12.84 -0.24
C GLU A 96 -2.24 -11.61 0.21
N ILE A 97 -2.04 -10.63 -0.67
CA ILE A 97 -1.33 -9.37 -0.34
C ILE A 97 -2.09 -8.56 0.72
N LEU A 98 -3.43 -8.51 0.62
CA LEU A 98 -4.27 -7.74 1.52
C LEU A 98 -4.46 -8.43 2.87
N GLY A 99 -4.50 -9.77 2.89
CA GLY A 99 -4.76 -10.54 4.10
C GLY A 99 -6.17 -10.34 4.67
N ILE A 100 -7.12 -9.92 3.83
CA ILE A 100 -8.52 -9.68 4.21
C ILE A 100 -9.41 -10.76 3.59
N ASP A 101 -10.19 -11.44 4.44
CA ASP A 101 -11.15 -12.46 4.00
C ASP A 101 -12.48 -11.83 3.56
N PHE A 102 -12.70 -11.78 2.25
CA PHE A 102 -13.97 -11.34 1.65
C PHE A 102 -14.95 -12.49 1.35
N SER A 103 -14.62 -13.75 1.67
CA SER A 103 -15.42 -14.92 1.28
C SER A 103 -16.85 -14.93 1.84
N LYS A 104 -17.09 -14.24 2.96
CA LYS A 104 -18.41 -14.12 3.60
C LYS A 104 -19.30 -13.05 2.97
N GLN A 105 -18.79 -12.25 2.04
CA GLN A 105 -19.56 -11.23 1.38
C GLN A 105 -20.42 -11.85 0.25
N THR A 106 -21.63 -11.32 0.06
CA THR A 106 -22.57 -11.78 -0.98
C THR A 106 -22.55 -10.91 -2.24
N GLY A 107 -21.62 -9.96 -2.30
CA GLY A 107 -21.48 -9.00 -3.39
C GLY A 107 -20.90 -9.60 -4.67
N PRO A 108 -20.81 -8.79 -5.73
CA PRO A 108 -20.00 -9.17 -6.89
C PRO A 108 -18.51 -9.14 -6.53
N VAL A 109 -17.74 -10.02 -7.17
CA VAL A 109 -16.28 -9.86 -7.27
C VAL A 109 -16.01 -8.80 -8.33
N MET A 110 -15.23 -7.77 -7.98
CA MET A 110 -14.98 -6.64 -8.85
C MET A 110 -13.63 -6.80 -9.56
N GLY A 111 -13.55 -6.44 -10.84
CA GLY A 111 -12.25 -6.22 -11.48
C GLY A 111 -11.59 -5.00 -10.87
N LEU A 112 -10.31 -5.07 -10.51
CA LEU A 112 -9.57 -3.92 -10.04
C LEU A 112 -9.34 -2.96 -11.23
N PRO A 113 -9.68 -1.67 -11.13
CA PRO A 113 -9.29 -0.70 -12.15
C PRO A 113 -7.76 -0.62 -12.32
N ALA A 114 -7.29 -0.09 -13.44
CA ALA A 114 -5.85 0.02 -13.72
C ALA A 114 -5.13 0.99 -12.76
N TYR A 115 -5.83 2.02 -12.27
CA TYR A 115 -5.31 2.99 -11.33
C TYR A 115 -6.39 3.31 -10.29
N ASN A 116 -6.02 3.25 -9.01
CA ASN A 116 -6.92 3.46 -7.89
C ASN A 116 -6.23 4.30 -6.82
N GLU A 117 -6.88 5.38 -6.41
CA GLU A 117 -6.43 6.28 -5.36
C GLU A 117 -7.52 6.40 -4.29
N ASP A 118 -7.12 6.48 -3.02
CA ASP A 118 -8.00 6.68 -1.87
C ASP A 118 -9.12 5.61 -1.76
N LEU A 119 -8.80 4.36 -2.10
CA LEU A 119 -9.75 3.25 -1.95
C LEU A 119 -10.05 2.99 -0.48
N ILE A 120 -11.32 2.83 -0.13
CA ILE A 120 -11.77 2.35 1.18
C ILE A 120 -12.71 1.18 0.94
N PHE A 121 -12.29 -0.02 1.35
CA PHE A 121 -13.01 -1.27 1.07
C PHE A 121 -13.15 -2.12 2.33
N PRO A 122 -14.21 -1.92 3.11
CA PRO A 122 -14.55 -2.79 4.22
C PRO A 122 -15.43 -3.97 3.80
N THR A 123 -15.23 -5.10 4.46
CA THR A 123 -16.29 -6.12 4.60
C THR A 123 -17.49 -5.53 5.34
N ASN A 124 -18.70 -6.05 5.12
CA ASN A 124 -19.89 -5.57 5.82
C ASN A 124 -19.74 -5.61 7.36
N GLU A 125 -19.13 -6.67 7.90
CA GLU A 125 -18.89 -6.79 9.35
C GLU A 125 -17.89 -5.74 9.85
N ALA A 126 -16.80 -5.50 9.11
CA ALA A 126 -15.84 -4.44 9.46
C ALA A 126 -16.49 -3.06 9.42
N MET A 127 -17.36 -2.81 8.45
CA MET A 127 -18.10 -1.55 8.33
C MET A 127 -18.99 -1.31 9.55
N ASP A 128 -19.71 -2.33 10.01
CA ASP A 128 -20.56 -2.24 11.21
C ASP A 128 -19.74 -1.90 12.46
N ILE A 129 -18.57 -2.53 12.64
CA ILE A 129 -17.65 -2.24 13.75
C ILE A 129 -17.13 -0.80 13.66
N MET A 130 -16.66 -0.38 12.47
CA MET A 130 -16.12 0.95 12.27
C MET A 130 -17.16 2.04 12.57
N ILE A 131 -18.36 1.93 11.98
CA ILE A 131 -19.46 2.89 12.24
C ILE A 131 -19.87 2.85 13.72
N GLY A 132 -20.02 1.65 14.29
CA GLY A 132 -20.39 1.46 15.69
C GLY A 132 -19.41 2.13 16.67
N ASN A 133 -18.13 2.18 16.31
CA ASN A 133 -17.07 2.82 17.10
C ASN A 133 -16.79 4.28 16.71
N GLY A 134 -17.62 4.88 15.85
CA GLY A 134 -17.57 6.31 15.53
C GLY A 134 -16.64 6.68 14.37
N TRP A 135 -16.26 5.74 13.52
CA TRP A 135 -15.51 6.02 12.29
C TRP A 135 -16.33 6.94 11.36
N ASN A 136 -15.69 7.99 10.85
CA ASN A 136 -16.36 9.06 10.13
C ASN A 136 -16.13 8.98 8.61
N LEU A 137 -17.21 8.68 7.88
CA LEU A 137 -17.25 8.64 6.41
C LEU A 137 -16.95 9.98 5.72
N PHE A 138 -17.07 11.10 6.43
CA PHE A 138 -16.76 12.43 5.89
C PHE A 138 -15.35 12.91 6.29
N GLY A 139 -14.54 12.03 6.90
CA GLY A 139 -13.24 12.40 7.43
C GLY A 139 -12.13 12.55 6.39
N GLN A 140 -12.33 12.02 5.19
CA GLN A 140 -11.36 12.06 4.08
C GLN A 140 -12.07 11.90 2.73
N SER A 141 -11.43 12.35 1.66
CA SER A 141 -11.79 11.93 0.30
C SER A 141 -11.61 10.43 0.18
N MET A 142 -12.55 9.74 -0.47
CA MET A 142 -12.49 8.29 -0.64
C MET A 142 -13.30 7.80 -1.83
N ILE A 143 -12.81 6.72 -2.44
CA ILE A 143 -13.61 5.82 -3.25
C ILE A 143 -14.03 4.66 -2.34
N LEU A 144 -15.24 4.74 -1.82
CA LEU A 144 -15.80 3.72 -0.93
C LEU A 144 -16.48 2.61 -1.75
N GLY A 145 -16.00 1.38 -1.59
CA GLY A 145 -16.72 0.20 -2.06
C GLY A 145 -17.38 -0.54 -0.92
N ILE A 146 -18.68 -0.78 -1.06
CA ILE A 146 -19.49 -1.52 -0.09
C ILE A 146 -20.06 -2.78 -0.74
N ASN A 147 -20.28 -3.80 0.07
CA ASN A 147 -20.94 -5.04 -0.33
C ASN A 147 -20.31 -5.68 -1.60
N THR A 148 -18.98 -5.77 -1.63
CA THR A 148 -18.22 -6.48 -2.67
C THR A 148 -17.58 -7.73 -2.08
N SER A 149 -17.44 -8.79 -2.89
CA SER A 149 -16.77 -10.03 -2.48
C SER A 149 -15.28 -10.02 -2.84
N GLY A 150 -14.66 -8.85 -2.70
CA GLY A 150 -13.26 -8.62 -3.03
C GLY A 150 -13.02 -8.26 -4.49
N PHE A 151 -11.76 -8.40 -4.90
CA PHE A 151 -11.26 -7.98 -6.20
C PHE A 151 -10.56 -9.11 -6.94
N VAL A 152 -10.59 -9.05 -8.27
CA VAL A 152 -9.78 -9.88 -9.16
C VAL A 152 -8.89 -8.99 -10.02
N LEU A 153 -7.67 -9.45 -10.28
CA LEU A 153 -6.74 -8.82 -11.22
C LEU A 153 -7.08 -9.30 -12.63
N GLN A 154 -7.38 -8.38 -13.54
CA GLN A 154 -7.67 -8.73 -14.93
C GLN A 154 -6.39 -9.18 -15.63
N GLU A 155 -6.40 -10.37 -16.23
CA GLU A 155 -5.24 -10.91 -16.94
C GLU A 155 -4.72 -9.94 -18.00
N GLY A 156 -3.39 -9.79 -18.07
CA GLY A 156 -2.71 -8.92 -19.02
C GLY A 156 -2.79 -7.43 -18.70
N MET A 157 -3.41 -7.01 -17.60
CA MET A 157 -3.51 -5.61 -17.19
C MET A 157 -2.54 -5.27 -16.07
N CYS A 158 -2.01 -4.04 -16.10
CA CYS A 158 -1.34 -3.46 -14.95
C CYS A 158 -2.38 -2.80 -14.03
N HIS A 159 -2.17 -2.93 -12.72
CA HIS A 159 -2.99 -2.29 -11.71
C HIS A 159 -2.12 -1.54 -10.71
N ARG A 160 -2.63 -0.42 -10.21
CA ARG A 160 -2.01 0.38 -9.17
C ARG A 160 -3.02 0.71 -8.08
N ILE A 161 -2.60 0.59 -6.83
CA ILE A 161 -3.32 1.05 -5.65
C ILE A 161 -2.43 2.06 -4.93
N VAL A 162 -2.92 3.29 -4.76
CA VAL A 162 -2.29 4.35 -3.97
C VAL A 162 -3.23 4.74 -2.84
N ASN A 163 -2.72 4.80 -1.61
CA ASN A 163 -3.49 5.14 -0.41
C ASN A 163 -4.79 4.32 -0.22
N GLY A 164 -4.70 3.01 -0.40
CA GLY A 164 -5.83 2.09 -0.25
C GLY A 164 -5.96 1.56 1.18
N PHE A 165 -7.17 1.55 1.72
CA PHE A 165 -7.50 0.95 3.00
C PHE A 165 -8.51 -0.18 2.84
N PHE A 166 -8.14 -1.36 3.33
CA PHE A 166 -8.96 -2.56 3.29
C PHE A 166 -9.24 -3.02 4.71
N TYR A 167 -10.50 -3.37 4.98
CA TYR A 167 -10.95 -3.68 6.33
C TYR A 167 -11.67 -5.02 6.39
N GLY A 168 -11.20 -5.87 7.29
CA GLY A 168 -11.76 -7.18 7.57
C GLY A 168 -12.03 -7.37 9.05
N THR A 169 -12.39 -8.59 9.41
CA THR A 169 -12.57 -9.00 10.79
C THR A 169 -11.85 -10.31 11.05
N ASN A 170 -11.34 -10.48 12.27
CA ASN A 170 -10.84 -11.74 12.78
C ASN A 170 -11.40 -11.99 14.19
N GLN A 171 -10.90 -13.02 14.88
CA GLN A 171 -11.34 -13.36 16.25
C GLN A 171 -11.11 -12.21 17.26
N SER A 172 -10.16 -11.33 16.96
CA SER A 172 -9.76 -10.20 17.79
C SER A 172 -10.47 -8.89 17.43
N GLY A 173 -11.25 -8.84 16.34
CA GLY A 173 -12.01 -7.65 15.95
C GLY A 173 -11.60 -7.11 14.59
N LEU A 174 -11.49 -5.78 14.47
CA LEU A 174 -11.19 -5.12 13.20
C LEU A 174 -9.75 -5.44 12.75
N VAL A 175 -9.60 -5.84 11.49
CA VAL A 175 -8.31 -5.97 10.80
C VAL A 175 -8.22 -4.87 9.76
N THR A 176 -7.18 -4.04 9.85
CA THR A 176 -6.93 -2.94 8.91
C THR A 176 -5.67 -3.19 8.11
N ARG A 177 -5.77 -3.09 6.78
CA ARG A 177 -4.63 -3.11 5.87
C ARG A 177 -4.57 -1.80 5.09
N ASN A 178 -3.56 -0.98 5.37
CA ASN A 178 -3.22 0.19 4.56
C ASN A 178 -2.18 -0.21 3.51
N VAL A 179 -2.53 -0.07 2.24
CA VAL A 179 -1.64 -0.15 1.08
C VAL A 179 -1.27 1.28 0.65
N LYS A 180 -0.06 1.73 0.99
CA LYS A 180 0.42 3.07 0.61
C LYS A 180 0.63 3.16 -0.89
N TRP A 181 1.37 2.21 -1.45
CA TRP A 181 1.61 2.13 -2.88
C TRP A 181 1.91 0.69 -3.29
N LEU A 182 1.05 0.13 -4.14
CA LEU A 182 1.20 -1.21 -4.70
C LEU A 182 1.00 -1.15 -6.20
N ASP A 183 1.98 -1.66 -6.92
CA ASP A 183 1.93 -1.87 -8.35
C ASP A 183 1.86 -3.37 -8.63
N LEU A 184 0.95 -3.76 -9.52
CA LEU A 184 0.69 -5.13 -9.92
C LEU A 184 0.80 -5.21 -11.44
N PHE A 185 1.57 -6.17 -11.91
CA PHE A 185 1.93 -6.32 -13.30
C PHE A 185 1.61 -7.73 -13.77
N PRO A 186 1.19 -7.91 -15.03
CA PRO A 186 0.95 -9.24 -15.56
C PRO A 186 2.26 -10.02 -15.68
N LEU A 187 2.17 -11.33 -15.42
CA LEU A 187 3.16 -12.32 -15.80
C LEU A 187 2.75 -12.93 -17.13
N LYS A 188 3.69 -13.08 -18.05
CA LYS A 188 3.48 -13.89 -19.24
C LYS A 188 4.29 -15.16 -19.11
N ILE A 189 3.64 -16.28 -19.43
CA ILE A 189 4.30 -17.58 -19.52
C ILE A 189 4.46 -17.84 -21.02
N ASP A 190 5.71 -17.97 -21.47
CA ASP A 190 5.96 -18.41 -22.84
C ASP A 190 5.80 -19.94 -22.91
N ASP A 191 4.61 -20.38 -23.34
CA ASP A 191 4.27 -21.80 -23.50
C ASP A 191 4.83 -22.41 -24.80
N THR A 192 5.66 -21.68 -25.56
CA THR A 192 6.22 -22.20 -26.83
C THR A 192 7.40 -23.16 -26.64
N ASP A 193 8.00 -23.21 -25.45
CA ASP A 193 9.02 -24.20 -25.08
C ASP A 193 8.39 -25.39 -24.33
N VAL A 194 8.44 -26.58 -24.96
CA VAL A 194 7.87 -27.85 -24.47
C VAL A 194 8.58 -28.36 -23.19
N GLU A 195 9.64 -27.69 -22.74
CA GLU A 195 10.39 -27.96 -21.52
C GLU A 195 10.52 -26.71 -20.65
N GLY A 196 9.49 -26.41 -19.87
CA GLY A 196 9.51 -25.37 -18.84
C GLY A 196 9.44 -23.95 -19.41
N GLY A 197 8.21 -23.44 -19.57
CA GLY A 197 7.96 -22.11 -20.12
C GLY A 197 8.71 -21.01 -19.38
N ALA A 198 9.35 -20.11 -20.14
CA ALA A 198 10.07 -18.98 -19.57
C ALA A 198 9.07 -17.96 -18.98
N LEU A 199 9.31 -17.53 -17.75
CA LEU A 199 8.55 -16.44 -17.12
C LEU A 199 9.04 -15.09 -17.66
N GLU A 200 8.14 -14.34 -18.29
CA GLU A 200 8.40 -12.96 -18.72
C GLU A 200 7.73 -11.98 -17.75
N PHE A 201 8.57 -11.20 -17.06
CA PHE A 201 8.13 -10.12 -16.17
C PHE A 201 7.84 -8.84 -16.96
N CYS A 202 6.57 -8.43 -16.98
CA CYS A 202 6.16 -7.20 -17.63
C CYS A 202 6.22 -6.00 -16.67
N LEU A 203 6.41 -4.80 -17.22
CA LEU A 203 6.17 -3.51 -16.55
C LEU A 203 5.08 -2.74 -17.32
N TRP A 204 4.79 -1.51 -16.92
CA TRP A 204 3.85 -0.64 -17.66
C TRP A 204 4.19 -0.54 -19.15
N PRO A 205 3.22 -0.74 -20.06
CA PRO A 205 3.44 -0.55 -21.49
C PRO A 205 3.79 0.90 -21.83
N ASN A 206 3.28 1.86 -21.05
CA ASN A 206 3.52 3.30 -21.18
C ASN A 206 4.40 3.85 -20.03
N ILE A 207 5.45 3.12 -19.65
CA ILE A 207 6.30 3.46 -18.49
C ILE A 207 6.82 4.91 -18.47
N ALA A 208 7.09 5.52 -19.62
CA ALA A 208 7.54 6.91 -19.68
C ALA A 208 6.47 7.89 -19.17
N GLU A 209 5.20 7.67 -19.50
CA GLU A 209 4.07 8.47 -19.02
C GLU A 209 3.85 8.26 -17.52
N VAL A 210 3.97 7.01 -17.06
CA VAL A 210 3.87 6.65 -15.64
C VAL A 210 4.95 7.34 -14.82
N ILE A 211 6.20 7.31 -15.29
CA ILE A 211 7.31 8.02 -14.64
C ILE A 211 7.02 9.52 -14.57
N MET A 212 6.55 10.13 -15.66
CA MET A 212 6.24 11.55 -15.68
C MET A 212 5.10 11.91 -14.73
N HIS A 213 4.06 11.09 -14.68
CA HIS A 213 2.97 11.21 -13.71
C HIS A 213 3.52 11.15 -12.28
N ASP A 214 4.30 10.12 -11.95
CA ASP A 214 4.77 9.86 -10.59
C ASP A 214 5.74 10.93 -10.07
N VAL A 215 6.54 11.55 -10.95
CA VAL A 215 7.38 12.70 -10.58
C VAL A 215 6.55 13.90 -10.12
N HIS A 216 5.37 14.11 -10.72
CA HIS A 216 4.47 15.22 -10.37
C HIS A 216 3.44 14.84 -9.30
N PHE A 217 3.30 13.55 -9.03
CA PHE A 217 2.31 13.03 -8.12
C PHE A 217 2.60 13.42 -6.68
N GLN A 218 1.56 13.94 -6.03
CA GLN A 218 1.55 14.25 -4.61
C GLN A 218 0.71 13.21 -3.90
N TYR A 219 1.32 12.51 -2.94
CA TYR A 219 0.58 11.55 -2.14
C TYR A 219 -0.62 12.21 -1.45
N PRO A 220 -1.83 11.63 -1.53
CA PRO A 220 -3.05 12.23 -1.02
C PRO A 220 -3.05 12.16 0.51
N LEU A 221 -2.40 13.13 1.13
CA LEU A 221 -2.49 13.37 2.56
C LEU A 221 -3.70 14.25 2.86
N PRO A 222 -4.41 14.03 3.98
CA PRO A 222 -5.47 14.93 4.39
C PRO A 222 -4.89 16.33 4.56
N SER A 223 -5.47 17.31 3.88
CA SER A 223 -5.03 18.70 3.92
C SER A 223 -6.07 19.56 4.62
N GLY A 224 -5.67 20.26 5.68
CA GLY A 224 -6.53 21.19 6.40
C GLY A 224 -6.82 20.73 7.82
N PHE A 225 -7.02 21.70 8.72
CA PHE A 225 -7.12 21.43 10.15
C PHE A 225 -8.25 20.45 10.50
N ARG A 226 -9.38 20.50 9.79
CA ARG A 226 -10.53 19.64 10.11
C ARG A 226 -10.28 18.22 9.59
N GLU A 227 -9.83 18.11 8.36
CA GLU A 227 -9.61 16.88 7.61
C GLU A 227 -8.50 16.04 8.28
N GLU A 228 -7.38 16.67 8.63
CA GLU A 228 -6.29 16.03 9.38
C GLU A 228 -6.78 15.42 10.70
N LYS A 229 -7.64 16.14 11.42
CA LYS A 229 -8.17 15.69 12.72
C LYS A 229 -9.15 14.55 12.57
N TRP A 230 -10.02 14.58 11.56
CA TRP A 230 -10.90 13.45 11.28
C TRP A 230 -10.15 12.21 10.81
N TYR A 231 -9.14 12.40 9.98
CA TYR A 231 -8.27 11.30 9.56
C TYR A 231 -7.59 10.64 10.76
N SER A 232 -6.96 11.43 11.65
CA SER A 232 -6.37 10.93 12.90
C SER A 232 -7.37 10.22 13.81
N LEU A 233 -8.61 10.74 13.92
CA LEU A 233 -9.66 10.09 14.69
C LEU A 233 -10.08 8.75 14.08
N ASN A 234 -10.20 8.66 12.76
CA ASN A 234 -10.51 7.41 12.07
C ASN A 234 -9.41 6.37 12.32
N ARG A 235 -8.13 6.75 12.22
CA ARG A 235 -7.01 5.86 12.57
C ARG A 235 -7.04 5.42 14.03
N PHE A 236 -7.44 6.32 14.93
CA PHE A 236 -7.58 5.97 16.34
C PHE A 236 -8.73 4.97 16.58
N VAL A 237 -9.89 5.17 15.94
CA VAL A 237 -11.03 4.24 16.00
C VAL A 237 -10.60 2.85 15.51
N GLU A 238 -9.87 2.79 14.40
CA GLU A 238 -9.36 1.52 13.87
C GLU A 238 -8.43 0.82 14.86
N LEU A 239 -7.51 1.58 15.47
CA LEU A 239 -6.55 1.07 16.43
C LEU A 239 -7.24 0.44 17.65
N ILE A 240 -8.27 1.10 18.22
CA ILE A 240 -8.99 0.61 19.40
C ILE A 240 -10.06 -0.44 19.07
N SER A 241 -10.38 -0.66 17.80
CA SER A 241 -11.39 -1.63 17.35
C SER A 241 -10.84 -3.06 17.25
N SER A 242 -9.56 -3.26 17.51
CA SER A 242 -8.91 -4.56 17.65
C SER A 242 -8.55 -4.85 19.10
N LYS A 243 -8.88 -6.05 19.57
CA LYS A 243 -8.51 -6.56 20.91
C LYS A 243 -7.04 -6.92 21.02
N ASP A 244 -6.35 -7.13 19.89
CA ASP A 244 -4.91 -7.41 19.88
C ASP A 244 -4.08 -6.14 20.07
N THR A 245 -4.70 -4.96 19.91
CA THR A 245 -4.02 -3.70 20.15
C THR A 245 -3.71 -3.55 21.64
N SER A 246 -2.43 -3.47 21.94
CA SER A 246 -1.90 -3.30 23.29
C SER A 246 -1.91 -1.84 23.75
N GLU A 247 -1.96 -1.61 25.06
CA GLU A 247 -1.87 -0.26 25.64
C GLU A 247 -0.62 0.51 25.17
N PRO A 248 0.60 -0.08 25.09
CA PRO A 248 1.76 0.62 24.55
C PRO A 248 1.58 1.12 23.11
N GLN A 249 0.87 0.39 22.25
CA GLN A 249 0.58 0.83 20.88
C GLN A 249 -0.39 2.02 20.86
N ILE A 250 -1.42 1.99 21.72
CA ILE A 250 -2.35 3.11 21.89
C ILE A 250 -1.60 4.35 22.40
N THR A 251 -0.74 4.17 23.40
CA THR A 251 0.06 5.26 23.99
C THR A 251 1.03 5.84 22.97
N ALA A 252 1.71 5.00 22.19
CA ALA A 252 2.59 5.46 21.11
C ALA A 252 1.82 6.29 20.08
N PHE A 253 0.67 5.80 19.62
CA PHE A 253 -0.18 6.54 18.68
C PHE A 253 -0.61 7.91 19.21
N LEU A 254 -1.03 7.99 20.49
CA LEU A 254 -1.47 9.23 21.11
C LEU A 254 -0.33 10.20 21.45
N ALA A 255 0.91 9.71 21.56
CA ALA A 255 2.09 10.51 21.82
C ALA A 255 2.51 11.34 20.59
N GLU A 256 2.19 10.87 19.38
CA GLU A 256 2.50 11.57 18.14
C GLU A 256 1.89 12.98 18.12
N PRO A 257 2.66 14.02 17.75
CA PRO A 257 2.23 15.42 17.82
C PRO A 257 0.87 15.70 17.17
N GLU A 258 0.60 15.07 16.02
CA GLU A 258 -0.65 15.19 15.27
C GLU A 258 -1.87 14.62 16.01
N ASN A 259 -1.68 13.63 16.89
CA ASN A 259 -2.73 12.87 17.57
C ASN A 259 -2.99 13.33 19.01
N GLN A 260 -2.09 14.10 19.62
CA GLN A 260 -2.23 14.59 21.00
C GLN A 260 -3.53 15.39 21.27
N PHE A 261 -4.19 15.92 20.23
CA PHE A 261 -5.48 16.59 20.38
C PHE A 261 -6.59 15.64 20.87
N ILE A 262 -6.51 14.33 20.58
CA ILE A 262 -7.50 13.33 20.97
C ILE A 262 -7.62 13.30 22.51
N LEU A 263 -6.48 13.28 23.20
CA LEU A 263 -6.42 13.38 24.65
C LEU A 263 -7.00 14.70 25.16
N LYS A 264 -6.69 15.83 24.49
CA LYS A 264 -7.22 17.14 24.88
C LYS A 264 -8.75 17.20 24.76
N MET A 265 -9.33 16.56 23.74
CA MET A 265 -10.78 16.46 23.59
C MET A 265 -11.40 15.58 24.66
N ALA A 266 -10.83 14.39 24.91
CA ALA A 266 -11.35 13.43 25.88
C ALA A 266 -11.32 13.96 27.32
N PHE A 267 -10.25 14.67 27.70
CA PHE A 267 -10.04 15.17 29.06
C PHE A 267 -10.40 16.65 29.25
N MET A 268 -11.09 17.28 28.29
CA MET A 268 -11.43 18.72 28.31
C MET A 268 -10.21 19.60 28.68
N GLY A 269 -9.03 19.22 28.18
CA GLY A 269 -7.75 19.66 28.70
C GLY A 269 -7.50 21.15 28.47
N LYS A 270 -7.76 21.97 29.50
CA LYS A 270 -7.05 23.24 29.67
C LYS A 270 -5.55 22.94 29.56
N LYS A 271 -4.88 23.66 28.67
CA LYS A 271 -3.45 23.61 28.35
C LYS A 271 -2.58 23.29 29.57
N TYR A 272 -2.25 22.02 29.80
CA TYR A 272 -1.15 21.66 30.69
C TYR A 272 0.10 21.65 29.83
N LEU A 273 0.95 22.65 30.05
CA LEU A 273 2.33 22.70 29.57
C LEU A 273 3.06 21.49 30.16
N LEU A 274 3.20 20.42 29.39
CA LEU A 274 4.29 19.47 29.61
C LEU A 274 5.57 20.15 29.11
N ASN A 275 6.10 21.05 29.94
CA ASN A 275 7.52 21.38 29.88
C ASN A 275 8.26 20.15 30.40
N VAL A 276 8.74 19.32 29.48
CA VAL A 276 9.75 18.33 29.80
C VAL A 276 11.09 19.06 29.64
N ASN A 277 11.80 19.24 30.77
CA ASN A 277 13.19 19.67 30.80
C ASN A 277 14.10 18.58 30.25
#